data_AF-A0A925C368-F1
#
_entry.id   AF-A0A925C368-F1
#
_cell.length_a   1.000
_cell.length_b   1.000
_cell.length_c   1.000
_cell.angle_alpha   90.00
_cell.angle_beta   90.00
_cell.angle_gamma   90.00
#
_symmetry.space_group_name_H-M   'P 1'
#
loop_
_entity.id
_entity.type
_entity.pdbx_description
1 polymer ?
#
loop_
_entity_poly.entity_id
_entity_poly.type
_entity_poly.pdbx_seq_one_letter_code
_entity_poly.pdbx_strand_id
1 'polypeptide(L)'
;MPANAATTTLPREICKADVERFLFSKHITACPACGRFRSQCDLDVHAITCQKSCSSSTAPVDVLMVVCQNCGGIQFHDRTVIAKWLDCQERGIRR
;
A
#
# COMPACT_ATOMS: atom_id res chain seq x y z
N MET A 1 -18.82 34.98 2.99
CA MET A 1 -19.50 33.71 3.32
C MET A 1 -18.51 32.58 3.10
N PRO A 2 -18.03 31.85 4.12
CA PRO A 2 -17.21 30.68 3.89
C PRO A 2 -18.09 29.43 4.00
N ALA A 3 -18.31 28.73 2.88
CA ALA A 3 -18.98 27.44 2.88
C ALA A 3 -18.12 26.42 2.14
N ASN A 4 -17.67 25.44 2.91
CA ASN A 4 -17.23 24.11 2.53
C ASN A 4 -16.14 23.98 1.46
N ALA A 5 -14.90 23.91 1.94
CA ALA A 5 -13.92 23.02 1.33
C ALA A 5 -14.48 21.59 1.39
N ALA A 6 -15.13 21.15 0.32
CA ALA A 6 -15.33 19.73 0.08
C ALA A 6 -13.94 19.11 -0.03
N THR A 7 -13.45 18.56 1.08
CA THR A 7 -12.31 17.66 1.08
C THR A 7 -12.76 16.41 0.35
N THR A 8 -12.72 16.48 -0.98
CA THR A 8 -12.69 15.30 -1.83
C THR A 8 -11.41 14.59 -1.43
N THR A 9 -11.49 13.66 -0.48
CA THR A 9 -10.46 12.66 -0.22
C THR A 9 -10.36 11.79 -1.48
N LEU A 10 -9.78 12.37 -2.53
CA LEU A 10 -9.21 11.62 -3.63
C LEU A 10 -8.26 10.64 -2.97
N PRO A 11 -8.50 9.34 -3.12
CA PRO A 11 -7.71 8.37 -2.40
C PRO A 11 -6.31 8.50 -2.97
N ARG A 12 -5.41 9.03 -2.15
CA ARG A 12 -4.03 9.38 -2.48
C ARG A 12 -3.43 8.29 -3.37
N GLU A 13 -2.94 8.66 -4.55
CA GLU A 13 -2.26 7.71 -5.41
C GLU A 13 -1.01 7.22 -4.69
N ILE A 14 -0.90 5.90 -4.50
CA ILE A 14 0.23 5.27 -3.84
C ILE A 14 1.10 4.66 -4.92
N CYS A 15 2.32 5.16 -5.07
CA CYS A 15 3.26 4.72 -6.09
C CYS A 15 4.09 3.53 -5.60
N LYS A 16 4.76 2.82 -6.52
CA LYS A 16 5.72 1.73 -6.18
C LYS A 16 6.73 2.18 -5.13
N ALA A 17 7.29 3.38 -5.28
CA ALA A 17 8.27 3.94 -4.34
C ALA A 17 7.72 4.12 -2.91
N ASP A 18 6.44 4.48 -2.76
CA ASP A 18 5.80 4.60 -1.44
C ASP A 18 5.65 3.25 -0.76
N VAL A 19 5.27 2.23 -1.55
CA VAL A 19 5.16 0.85 -1.07
C VAL A 19 6.53 0.30 -0.70
N GLU A 20 7.56 0.52 -1.51
CA GLU A 20 8.93 0.14 -1.20
C GLU A 20 9.43 0.81 0.10
N ARG A 21 9.16 2.10 0.28
CA ARG A 21 9.52 2.84 1.49
C ARG A 21 8.77 2.29 2.72
N PHE A 22 7.49 1.98 2.58
CA PHE A 22 6.69 1.34 3.64
C PHE A 22 7.27 -0.03 4.02
N LEU A 23 7.54 -0.89 3.04
CA LEU A 23 8.09 -2.23 3.27
C LEU A 23 9.47 -2.16 3.94
N PHE A 24 10.33 -1.26 3.48
CA PHE A 24 11.64 -1.03 4.07
C PHE A 24 11.52 -0.54 5.52
N SER A 25 10.61 0.42 5.80
CA SER A 25 10.33 0.90 7.15
C SER A 25 9.79 -0.18 8.09
N LYS A 26 9.18 -1.23 7.55
CA LYS A 26 8.69 -2.39 8.32
C LYS A 26 9.71 -3.52 8.41
N HIS A 27 10.95 -3.31 7.95
CA HIS A 27 12.00 -4.33 7.85
C HIS A 27 11.60 -5.54 6.98
N ILE A 28 10.65 -5.35 6.05
CA ILE A 28 10.25 -6.36 5.07
C ILE A 28 11.16 -6.21 3.85
N THR A 29 12.43 -6.57 4.02
CA THR A 29 13.48 -6.34 3.02
C THR A 29 13.73 -7.54 2.11
N ALA A 30 13.19 -8.71 2.42
CA ALA A 30 13.29 -9.91 1.60
C ALA A 30 11.91 -10.34 1.06
N CYS A 31 11.93 -11.07 -0.05
CA CYS A 31 10.76 -11.83 -0.47
C CYS A 31 10.54 -12.99 0.52
N PRO A 32 9.36 -13.12 1.15
CA PRO A 32 9.08 -14.23 2.06
C PRO A 32 9.02 -15.59 1.34
N ALA A 33 8.83 -15.61 0.01
CA ALA A 33 8.78 -16.84 -0.76
C ALA A 33 10.17 -17.36 -1.15
N CYS A 34 11.06 -16.51 -1.69
CA CYS A 34 12.38 -16.94 -2.17
C CYS A 34 13.57 -16.47 -1.30
N GLY A 35 13.32 -15.70 -0.24
CA GLY A 35 14.37 -15.19 0.67
C GLY A 35 15.29 -14.13 0.07
N ARG A 36 15.18 -13.83 -1.24
CA ARG A 36 16.02 -12.82 -1.90
C ARG A 36 15.67 -11.42 -1.42
N PHE A 37 16.70 -10.60 -1.29
CA PHE A 37 16.57 -9.20 -0.91
C PHE A 37 15.84 -8.42 -2.02
N ARG A 38 14.85 -7.61 -1.63
CA ARG A 38 13.95 -6.88 -2.54
C ARG A 38 14.67 -5.83 -3.38
N SER A 39 15.82 -5.31 -2.94
CA SER A 39 16.65 -4.46 -3.80
C SER A 39 17.30 -5.20 -4.97
N GLN A 40 17.35 -6.53 -4.93
CA GLN A 40 17.86 -7.40 -6.00
C GLN A 40 16.76 -8.13 -6.76
N CYS A 41 15.51 -7.98 -6.33
CA CYS A 41 14.33 -8.59 -6.96
C CYS A 41 13.35 -7.47 -7.24
N ASP A 42 13.27 -7.05 -8.50
CA ASP A 42 12.25 -6.08 -8.90
C ASP A 42 10.88 -6.50 -8.36
N LEU A 43 10.23 -5.56 -7.69
CA LEU A 43 8.87 -5.71 -7.21
C LEU A 43 7.93 -5.05 -8.19
N ASP A 44 6.81 -5.69 -8.43
CA ASP A 44 5.69 -5.05 -9.11
C ASP A 44 4.56 -4.79 -8.13
N VAL A 45 3.86 -3.67 -8.31
CA VAL A 45 2.81 -3.21 -7.39
C VAL A 45 1.55 -2.94 -8.19
N HIS A 46 0.48 -3.66 -7.87
CA HIS A 46 -0.83 -3.45 -8.48
C HIS A 46 -1.85 -3.04 -7.42
N ALA A 47 -2.61 -1.99 -7.71
CA ALA A 47 -3.79 -1.64 -6.92
C ALA A 47 -4.97 -2.50 -7.39
N ILE A 48 -5.58 -3.23 -6.46
CA ILE A 48 -6.71 -4.11 -6.73
C ILE A 48 -7.82 -3.77 -5.74
N THR A 49 -9.04 -3.63 -6.23
CA THR A 49 -10.23 -3.53 -5.37
C THR A 49 -10.87 -4.91 -5.27
N CYS A 50 -10.88 -5.48 -4.06
CA CYS A 50 -11.51 -6.75 -3.77
C CYS A 50 -12.92 -6.52 -3.19
N GLN A 51 -13.90 -7.34 -3.59
CA GLN A 51 -15.19 -7.38 -2.93
C GLN A 51 -15.15 -8.40 -1.80
N LYS A 52 -15.53 -7.98 -0.59
CA LYS A 52 -15.63 -8.89 0.54
C LYS A 52 -16.93 -9.70 0.40
N SER A 53 -16.82 -10.97 0.06
CA SER A 53 -17.95 -11.91 0.05
C SER A 53 -18.28 -12.34 1.50
N CYS A 54 -18.80 -11.41 2.29
CA CYS A 54 -19.31 -11.68 3.62
C CYS A 54 -20.70 -11.04 3.76
N SER A 55 -21.67 -11.82 4.24
CA SER A 55 -23.11 -11.51 4.24
C SER A 55 -23.52 -10.28 5.07
N SER A 56 -22.58 -9.65 5.80
CA SER A 56 -22.82 -8.48 6.65
C SER A 56 -22.26 -7.16 6.11
N SER A 57 -21.41 -7.17 5.06
CA SER A 57 -20.90 -5.92 4.48
C SER A 57 -20.32 -6.11 3.07
N THR A 58 -20.88 -5.38 2.12
CA THR A 58 -20.50 -5.35 0.68
C THR A 58 -19.48 -4.26 0.35
N ALA A 59 -18.85 -3.64 1.36
CA ALA A 59 -17.90 -2.56 1.12
C ALA A 59 -16.66 -3.07 0.35
N PRO A 60 -16.27 -2.40 -0.75
CA PRO A 60 -15.04 -2.73 -1.48
C PRO A 60 -13.83 -2.50 -0.58
N VAL A 61 -12.86 -3.40 -0.66
CA VAL A 61 -11.57 -3.30 0.04
C VAL A 61 -10.48 -3.06 -0.99
N ASP A 62 -9.82 -1.90 -0.90
CA ASP A 62 -8.68 -1.61 -1.74
C ASP A 62 -7.40 -2.22 -1.15
N VAL A 63 -6.74 -3.08 -1.92
CA VAL A 63 -5.48 -3.72 -1.57
C VAL A 63 -4.39 -3.40 -2.58
N LEU A 64 -3.16 -3.39 -2.12
CA LEU A 64 -1.95 -3.32 -2.93
C LEU A 64 -1.35 -4.71 -3.00
N MET A 65 -1.36 -5.28 -4.20
CA MET A 65 -0.73 -6.55 -4.53
C MET A 65 0.73 -6.29 -4.89
N VAL A 66 1.65 -6.84 -4.11
CA VAL A 66 3.09 -6.76 -4.30
C VAL A 66 3.59 -8.10 -4.81
N VAL A 67 4.13 -8.12 -6.02
CA VAL A 67 4.61 -9.32 -6.70
C VAL A 67 6.14 -9.31 -6.75
N CYS A 68 6.75 -10.43 -6.37
CA CYS A 68 8.17 -10.64 -6.56
C CYS A 68 8.43 -11.14 -7.99
N GLN A 69 9.08 -10.35 -8.84
CA GLN A 69 9.34 -10.77 -10.23
C GLN A 69 10.28 -11.99 -10.35
N ASN A 70 11.08 -12.28 -9.32
CA ASN A 70 11.99 -13.42 -9.34
C ASN A 70 11.30 -14.78 -9.17
N CYS A 71 10.29 -14.88 -8.31
CA CYS A 71 9.64 -16.15 -7.98
C CYS A 71 8.12 -16.16 -8.16
N GLY A 72 7.53 -15.02 -8.54
CA GLY A 72 6.08 -14.85 -8.64
C GLY A 72 5.37 -14.77 -7.29
N GLY A 73 6.09 -14.71 -6.17
CA GLY A 73 5.49 -14.64 -4.84
C GLY A 73 4.66 -13.37 -4.64
N ILE A 74 3.41 -13.51 -4.21
CA ILE A 74 2.44 -12.43 -4.07
C ILE A 74 2.21 -12.11 -2.60
N GLN A 75 2.15 -10.82 -2.27
CA GLN A 75 1.69 -10.32 -0.97
C GLN A 75 0.61 -9.26 -1.17
N PHE A 76 -0.35 -9.24 -0.24
CA PHE A 76 -1.40 -8.23 -0.22
C PHE A 76 -1.22 -7.32 0.98
N HIS A 77 -1.31 -6.02 0.74
CA HIS A 77 -1.31 -5.00 1.78
C HIS A 77 -2.58 -4.19 1.68
N ASP A 78 -3.22 -3.90 2.80
CA ASP A 78 -4.36 -2.98 2.83
C ASP A 78 -3.89 -1.58 2.44
N ARG A 79 -4.51 -1.01 1.41
CA ARG A 79 -4.14 0.32 0.89
C ARG A 79 -4.29 1.40 1.94
N THR A 80 -5.29 1.29 2.81
CA THR A 80 -5.57 2.28 3.87
C THR A 80 -4.47 2.31 4.93
N VAL A 81 -3.82 1.17 5.18
CA VAL A 81 -2.70 1.07 6.13
C VAL A 81 -1.48 1.83 5.60
N ILE A 82 -1.17 1.66 4.31
CA ILE A 82 -0.05 2.34 3.67
C ILE A 82 -0.34 3.84 3.56
N ALA A 83 -1.56 4.22 3.16
CA ALA A 83 -1.98 5.62 3.13
C ALA A 83 -1.83 6.32 4.49
N LYS A 84 -2.34 5.71 5.57
CA LYS A 84 -2.20 6.24 6.93
C LYS A 84 -0.73 6.37 7.35
N TRP A 85 0.10 5.40 6.99
CA TRP A 85 1.53 5.46 7.29
C TRP A 85 2.21 6.62 6.56
N LEU A 86 1.91 6.85 5.27
CA LEU A 86 2.43 7.99 4.50
C LEU A 86 2.01 9.33 5.11
N ASP A 87 0.75 9.47 5.50
CA ASP A 87 0.25 10.68 6.15
C ASP A 87 0.96 10.93 7.49
N CYS A 88 1.24 9.87 8.27
CA CYS A 88 2.03 9.97 9.49
C CYS A 88 3.47 10.43 9.22
N GLN A 89 4.10 9.98 8.14
CA GLN A 89 5.45 10.42 7.77
C GLN A 89 5.48 11.91 7.43
N GLU A 90 4.53 12.39 6.63
CA GLU A 90 4.47 13.81 6.24
C GLU A 90 4.22 14.74 7.42
N ARG A 91 3.36 14.32 8.36
CA ARG A 91 3.10 15.09 9.59
C ARG A 91 4.28 15.05 10.56
N GLY A 92 5.07 13.98 10.53
CA GLY A 92 6.29 13.84 11.34
C GLY A 92 7.48 14.67 10.84
N ILE A 93 7.56 14.94 9.53
CA ILE A 93 8.66 15.71 8.91
C ILE A 93 8.55 17.24 9.17
N ARG A 94 7.37 17.74 9.59
CA ARG A 94 7.15 19.17 9.89
C ARG A 94 7.45 19.57 11.35
N ARG A 95 8.31 18.84 12.06
CA ARG A 95 8.76 19.20 13.41
C ARG A 95 10.25 19.40 13.48
#